data_AF-A0A160U1N7-F1
#
_entry.id   AF-A0A160U1N7-F1
#
_cell.length_a   1.000
_cell.length_b   1.000
_cell.length_c   1.000
_cell.angle_alpha   90.00
_cell.angle_beta   90.00
_cell.angle_gamma   90.00
#
_symmetry.space_group_name_H-M   'P 1'
#
loop_
_entity.id
_entity.type
_entity.pdbx_description
1 polymer ?
#
loop_
_entity_poly.entity_id
_entity_poly.type
_entity_poly.pdbx_seq_one_letter_code
_entity_poly.pdbx_strand_id
1 'polypeptide(L)'
;MDVEIEDIAHGLARVARWNGQTRGEHAFSVAEHSVLVEKICRTLQPDLTPQQSLTALLHDSPEYVIGDMISPFKALLGESYKSIEARLQEAIHIRFGLAPVTPQRLKRLIKKADLICAWSEAIQLAGFSEDEANKLFGKPPEDTKLRLKPKAVPDAQSTFLKRYAQINKQIETAT
;
A
#
# COMPACT_ATOMS: atom_id res chain seq x y z
N MET A 1 10.67 7.53 18.37
CA MET A 1 9.90 6.32 18.00
C MET A 1 10.85 5.51 17.16
N ASP A 2 11.32 4.38 17.70
CA ASP A 2 12.18 3.47 16.95
C ASP A 2 11.27 2.74 15.97
N VAL A 3 11.28 3.18 14.71
CA VAL A 3 10.50 2.60 13.62
C VAL A 3 11.43 1.69 12.85
N GLU A 4 11.22 0.39 12.96
CA GLU A 4 12.01 -0.59 12.21
C GLU A 4 11.16 -1.20 11.08
N ILE A 5 11.81 -1.51 9.96
CA ILE A 5 11.08 -2.03 8.79
C ILE A 5 10.51 -3.43 9.06
N GLU A 6 11.15 -4.19 9.95
CA GLU A 6 10.70 -5.49 10.41
C GLU A 6 9.38 -5.39 11.18
N ASP A 7 9.19 -4.35 12.00
CA ASP A 7 7.94 -4.12 12.75
C ASP A 7 6.80 -3.73 11.81
N ILE A 8 7.07 -2.84 10.85
CA ILE A 8 6.11 -2.47 9.80
C ILE A 8 5.72 -3.73 9.02
N ALA A 9 6.70 -4.49 8.53
CA ALA A 9 6.43 -5.69 7.75
C ALA A 9 5.65 -6.75 8.54
N HIS A 10 5.98 -6.93 9.83
CA HIS A 10 5.29 -7.87 10.70
C HIS A 10 3.83 -7.49 10.91
N GLY A 11 3.57 -6.20 11.18
CA GLY A 11 2.21 -5.67 11.36
C GLY A 11 1.41 -5.74 10.06
N LEU A 12 1.90 -5.12 8.99
CA LEU A 12 1.17 -5.04 7.71
C LEU A 12 0.88 -6.42 7.10
N ALA A 13 1.71 -7.43 7.35
CA ALA A 13 1.45 -8.79 6.87
C ALA A 13 0.30 -9.50 7.60
N ARG A 14 -0.15 -8.97 8.75
CA ARG A 14 -1.25 -9.51 9.56
C ARG A 14 -2.50 -8.65 9.51
N VAL A 15 -2.36 -7.36 9.19
CA VAL A 15 -3.50 -6.48 8.97
C VAL A 15 -4.20 -6.91 7.68
N ALA A 16 -5.42 -7.41 7.83
CA ALA A 16 -6.26 -7.80 6.71
C ALA A 16 -6.96 -6.58 6.11
N ARG A 17 -6.95 -6.48 4.79
CA ARG A 17 -7.79 -5.52 4.06
C ARG A 17 -9.22 -6.01 3.94
N TRP A 18 -10.13 -5.12 3.55
CA TRP A 18 -11.55 -5.43 3.35
C TRP A 18 -12.20 -6.03 4.60
N ASN A 19 -11.72 -5.64 5.78
CA ASN A 19 -12.13 -6.21 7.07
C ASN A 19 -12.03 -7.76 7.15
N GLY A 20 -11.19 -8.36 6.29
CA GLY A 20 -11.04 -9.80 6.15
C GLY A 20 -12.15 -10.51 5.36
N GLN A 21 -13.11 -9.79 4.76
CA GLN A 21 -14.16 -10.38 3.93
C GLN A 21 -13.65 -10.69 2.51
N THR A 22 -12.60 -11.49 2.42
CA THR A 22 -11.95 -11.90 1.17
C THR A 22 -12.07 -13.40 0.96
N ARG A 23 -12.26 -13.83 -0.29
CA ARG A 23 -12.21 -15.23 -0.71
C ARG A 23 -10.78 -15.78 -0.61
N GLY A 24 -10.65 -17.05 -0.20
CA GLY A 24 -9.38 -17.77 -0.10
C GLY A 24 -9.07 -18.24 1.31
N GLU A 25 -8.03 -19.05 1.46
CA GLU A 25 -7.60 -19.61 2.76
C GLU A 25 -6.85 -18.59 3.64
N HIS A 26 -6.30 -17.55 3.03
CA HIS A 26 -5.53 -16.52 3.71
C HIS A 26 -6.15 -15.14 3.49
N ALA A 27 -6.08 -14.29 4.51
CA ALA A 27 -6.46 -12.89 4.38
C ALA A 27 -5.53 -12.18 3.40
N PHE A 28 -6.07 -11.27 2.59
CA PHE A 28 -5.27 -10.38 1.78
C PHE A 28 -4.73 -9.23 2.63
N SER A 29 -3.41 -9.16 2.77
CA SER A 29 -2.76 -8.28 3.74
C SER A 29 -2.42 -6.89 3.20
N VAL A 30 -2.28 -5.90 4.08
CA VAL A 30 -1.78 -4.55 3.72
C VAL A 30 -0.36 -4.62 3.15
N ALA A 31 0.46 -5.57 3.60
CA ALA A 31 1.79 -5.81 3.03
C ALA A 31 1.74 -6.22 1.55
N GLU A 32 0.82 -7.12 1.18
CA GLU A 32 0.63 -7.52 -0.22
C GLU A 32 0.11 -6.36 -1.07
N HIS A 33 -0.88 -5.62 -0.56
CA HIS A 33 -1.40 -4.42 -1.21
C HIS A 33 -0.30 -3.40 -1.48
N SER A 34 0.50 -3.07 -0.47
CA SER A 34 1.59 -2.09 -0.57
C SER A 34 2.60 -2.44 -1.67
N VAL A 35 2.97 -3.72 -1.78
CA VAL A 35 3.88 -4.20 -2.84
C VAL A 35 3.23 -4.08 -4.23
N LEU A 36 1.92 -4.32 -4.35
CA LEU A 36 1.21 -4.22 -5.61
C LEU A 36 1.00 -2.77 -6.05
N VAL A 37 0.67 -1.87 -5.12
CA VAL A 37 0.57 -0.42 -5.37
C VAL A 37 1.89 0.12 -5.87
N GLU A 38 3.01 -0.22 -5.23
CA GLU A 38 4.34 0.21 -5.68
C GLU A 38 4.65 -0.29 -7.11
N LYS A 39 4.34 -1.56 -7.41
CA LYS A 39 4.50 -2.11 -8.76
C LYS A 39 3.64 -1.37 -9.79
N ILE A 40 2.39 -1.08 -9.47
CA ILE A 40 1.50 -0.31 -10.35
C ILE A 40 2.05 1.11 -10.56
N CYS A 41 2.57 1.78 -9.52
CA CYS A 41 3.22 3.08 -9.69
C CYS A 41 4.36 3.02 -10.71
N ARG A 42 5.20 1.98 -10.66
CA ARG A 42 6.31 1.79 -11.62
C ARG A 42 5.83 1.45 -13.03
N THR A 43 4.73 0.71 -13.18
CA THR A 43 4.12 0.46 -14.51
C THR A 43 3.60 1.77 -15.10
N LEU A 44 2.87 2.57 -14.30
CA LEU A 44 2.28 3.83 -14.74
C LEU A 44 3.33 4.92 -14.99
N GLN A 45 4.45 4.89 -14.27
CA GLN A 45 5.52 5.87 -14.38
C GLN A 45 6.89 5.15 -14.29
N PRO A 46 7.44 4.70 -15.44
CA PRO A 46 8.67 3.90 -15.48
C PRO A 46 9.94 4.62 -14.98
N ASP A 47 9.94 5.95 -14.97
CA ASP A 47 11.03 6.82 -14.50
C ASP A 47 10.97 7.12 -12.99
N LEU A 48 10.16 6.37 -12.22
CA LEU A 48 10.08 6.53 -10.77
C LEU A 48 11.45 6.34 -10.11
N THR A 49 11.87 7.32 -9.32
CA THR A 49 13.14 7.19 -8.59
C THR A 49 13.03 6.11 -7.49
N PRO A 50 14.15 5.55 -7.02
CA PRO A 50 14.13 4.60 -5.90
C PRO A 50 13.45 5.17 -4.64
N GLN A 51 13.69 6.43 -4.29
CA GLN A 51 13.04 7.09 -3.15
C GLN A 51 11.52 7.23 -3.36
N GLN A 52 11.07 7.57 -4.57
CA GLN A 52 9.64 7.63 -4.89
C GLN A 52 8.99 6.24 -4.83
N SER A 53 9.71 5.21 -5.26
CA SER A 53 9.27 3.81 -5.14
C SER A 53 9.14 3.39 -3.68
N LEU A 54 10.08 3.81 -2.82
CA LEU A 54 10.02 3.55 -1.39
C LEU A 54 8.85 4.30 -0.72
N THR A 55 8.60 5.56 -1.08
CA THR A 55 7.41 6.29 -0.63
C THR A 55 6.12 5.57 -1.02
N ALA A 56 6.05 4.99 -2.22
CA ALA A 56 4.88 4.22 -2.65
C ALA A 56 4.73 2.90 -1.87
N LEU A 57 5.82 2.19 -1.60
CA LEU A 57 5.79 0.97 -0.79
C LEU A 57 5.33 1.23 0.65
N LEU A 58 5.67 2.40 1.21
CA LEU A 58 5.37 2.77 2.60
C LEU A 58 4.09 3.62 2.75
N HIS A 59 3.25 3.74 1.71
CA HIS A 59 2.10 4.66 1.75
C HIS A 59 1.06 4.30 2.82
N ASP A 60 0.85 3.01 3.07
CA ASP A 60 -0.05 2.48 4.12
C ASP A 60 0.72 2.01 5.36
N SER A 61 2.01 2.36 5.47
CA SER A 61 2.82 1.95 6.62
C SER A 61 2.25 2.36 7.98
N PRO A 62 1.54 3.49 8.19
CA PRO A 62 0.93 3.82 9.48
C PRO A 62 -0.04 2.76 10.02
N GLU A 63 -0.63 1.95 9.14
CA GLU A 63 -1.61 0.93 9.50
C GLU A 63 -1.03 -0.20 10.37
N TYR A 64 0.30 -0.33 10.45
CA TYR A 64 0.92 -1.24 11.42
C TYR A 64 0.67 -0.82 12.89
N VAL A 65 0.36 0.46 13.13
CA VAL A 65 0.00 1.00 14.46
C VAL A 65 -1.51 1.14 14.60
N ILE A 66 -2.18 1.72 13.59
CA ILE A 66 -3.58 2.15 13.70
C ILE A 66 -4.59 1.18 13.07
N GLY A 67 -4.12 0.15 12.36
CA GLY A 67 -4.94 -0.81 11.61
C GLY A 67 -5.42 -0.29 10.26
N ASP A 68 -5.83 -1.22 9.38
CA ASP A 68 -6.54 -0.91 8.13
C ASP A 68 -7.95 -0.46 8.45
N MET A 69 -8.38 0.56 7.73
CA MET A 69 -9.72 1.11 7.89
C MET A 69 -10.33 1.43 6.53
N ILE A 70 -11.48 0.83 6.28
CA ILE A 70 -12.19 1.05 5.03
C ILE A 70 -12.49 2.54 4.81
N SER A 71 -12.36 2.97 3.56
CA SER A 71 -12.51 4.38 3.16
C SER A 71 -13.80 5.06 3.66
N PRO A 72 -14.99 4.41 3.66
CA PRO A 72 -16.21 5.00 4.22
C PRO A 72 -16.10 5.37 5.70
N PHE A 73 -15.37 4.57 6.50
CA PHE A 73 -15.21 4.83 7.93
C PHE A 73 -14.14 5.90 8.19
N LYS A 74 -13.03 5.92 7.44
CA LYS A 74 -12.03 7.02 7.48
C LYS A 74 -12.68 8.39 7.26
N ALA A 75 -13.70 8.47 6.40
CA ALA A 75 -14.45 9.71 6.14
C ALA A 75 -15.27 10.20 7.36
N LEU A 76 -15.70 9.30 8.24
CA LEU A 76 -16.53 9.60 9.41
C LEU A 76 -15.72 10.00 10.65
N LEU A 77 -14.47 9.52 10.79
CA LEU A 77 -13.62 9.81 11.95
C LEU A 77 -13.08 11.24 12.04
N GLY A 78 -13.27 12.04 10.99
CA GLY A 78 -12.95 13.46 10.98
C GLY A 78 -11.45 13.78 10.99
N GLU A 79 -11.14 15.04 11.27
CA GLU A 79 -9.78 15.60 11.11
C GLU A 79 -8.77 15.07 12.13
N SER A 80 -9.21 14.71 13.34
CA SER A 80 -8.31 14.17 14.36
C SER A 80 -7.63 12.88 13.91
N TYR A 81 -8.37 11.95 13.28
CA TYR A 81 -7.79 10.72 12.74
C TYR A 81 -6.79 11.00 11.62
N LYS A 82 -7.16 11.86 10.66
CA LYS A 82 -6.27 12.26 9.56
C LYS A 82 -4.97 12.89 10.07
N SER A 83 -5.05 13.69 11.14
CA SER A 83 -3.86 14.31 11.74
C SER A 83 -2.93 13.27 12.38
N ILE A 84 -3.47 12.21 12.98
CA ILE A 84 -2.68 11.11 13.55
C ILE A 84 -2.01 10.31 12.43
N GLU A 85 -2.76 9.92 11.40
CA GLU A 85 -2.25 9.21 10.23
C GLU A 85 -1.12 10.00 9.54
N ALA A 86 -1.31 11.32 9.35
CA ALA A 86 -0.30 12.19 8.76
C ALA A 86 0.98 12.28 9.60
N ARG A 87 0.87 12.38 10.93
CA ARG A 87 2.04 12.43 11.83
C ARG A 87 2.81 11.11 11.87
N LEU A 88 2.10 9.98 11.81
CA LEU A 88 2.73 8.66 11.70
C LEU A 88 3.47 8.53 10.36
N GLN A 89 2.81 8.92 9.26
CA GLN A 89 3.43 8.89 7.93
C GLN A 89 4.71 9.74 7.90
N GLU A 90 4.65 10.95 8.44
CA GLU A 90 5.81 11.85 8.53
C GLU A 90 6.97 11.23 9.32
N ALA A 91 6.68 10.67 10.50
CA ALA A 91 7.70 10.01 11.32
C ALA A 91 8.35 8.82 10.59
N ILE A 92 7.54 8.02 9.89
CA ILE A 92 8.02 6.89 9.08
C ILE A 92 8.88 7.39 7.93
N HIS A 93 8.44 8.40 7.19
CA HIS A 93 9.24 8.98 6.11
C HIS A 93 10.60 9.48 6.58
N ILE A 94 10.64 10.24 7.68
CA ILE A 94 11.89 10.75 8.25
C ILE A 94 12.82 9.60 8.62
N ARG A 95 12.30 8.53 9.25
CA ARG A 95 13.08 7.34 9.61
C ARG A 95 13.79 6.69 8.42
N PHE A 96 13.12 6.68 7.26
CA PHE A 96 13.63 6.04 6.03
C PHE A 96 14.28 7.03 5.06
N GLY A 97 14.64 8.24 5.52
CA GLY A 97 15.35 9.24 4.69
C GLY A 97 14.52 9.80 3.54
N LEU A 98 13.19 9.76 3.65
CA LEU A 98 12.25 10.29 2.66
C LEU A 98 11.82 11.72 2.99
N ALA A 99 11.23 12.41 2.02
CA ALA A 99 10.58 13.69 2.25
C ALA A 99 9.45 13.53 3.30
N PRO A 100 9.42 14.34 4.37
CA PRO A 100 8.39 14.26 5.43
C PRO A 100 6.96 14.25 4.86
N VAL A 101 6.73 15.12 3.87
CA VAL A 101 5.46 15.23 3.15
C VAL A 101 5.64 14.74 1.72
N THR A 102 4.80 13.79 1.30
CA THR A 102 4.78 13.28 -0.08
C THR A 102 4.46 14.41 -1.07
N PRO A 103 5.32 14.66 -2.08
CA PRO A 103 5.04 15.65 -3.12
C PRO A 103 3.71 15.37 -3.82
N GLN A 104 2.95 16.43 -4.14
CA GLN A 104 1.56 16.30 -4.62
C GLN A 104 1.45 15.44 -5.90
N ARG A 105 2.42 15.52 -6.80
CA ARG A 105 2.47 14.67 -8.01
C ARG A 105 2.58 13.19 -7.65
N LEU A 106 3.48 12.84 -6.73
CA LEU A 106 3.67 11.47 -6.27
C LEU A 106 2.46 10.97 -5.48
N LYS A 107 1.87 11.82 -4.62
CA LYS A 107 0.65 11.50 -3.87
C LYS A 107 -0.50 11.11 -4.80
N ARG A 108 -0.69 11.86 -5.90
CA ARG A 108 -1.72 11.53 -6.92
C ARG A 108 -1.43 10.22 -7.63
N LEU A 109 -0.16 9.93 -7.95
CA LEU A 109 0.24 8.67 -8.58
C LEU A 109 -0.03 7.48 -7.65
N ILE A 110 0.40 7.56 -6.39
CA ILE A 110 0.15 6.53 -5.38
C ILE A 110 -1.34 6.32 -5.22
N LYS A 111 -2.14 7.40 -5.11
CA LYS A 111 -3.59 7.25 -4.98
C LYS A 111 -4.24 6.58 -6.19
N LYS A 112 -3.77 6.89 -7.40
CA LYS A 112 -4.24 6.22 -8.62
C LYS A 112 -3.89 4.73 -8.61
N ALA A 113 -2.66 4.38 -8.20
CA ALA A 113 -2.21 3.00 -8.11
C ALA A 113 -2.96 2.20 -7.03
N ASP A 114 -3.22 2.81 -5.87
CA ASP A 114 -4.07 2.28 -4.80
C ASP A 114 -5.48 1.94 -5.31
N LEU A 115 -6.14 2.87 -6.00
CA LEU A 115 -7.47 2.62 -6.58
C LEU A 115 -7.47 1.48 -7.63
N ILE A 116 -6.44 1.41 -8.47
CA ILE A 116 -6.29 0.31 -9.45
C ILE A 116 -6.11 -1.04 -8.74
N CYS A 117 -5.33 -1.07 -7.65
CA CYS A 117 -5.15 -2.27 -6.85
C CYS A 117 -6.47 -2.68 -6.17
N ALA A 118 -7.15 -1.72 -5.52
CA ALA A 118 -8.44 -1.90 -4.87
C ALA A 118 -9.52 -2.43 -5.84
N TRP A 119 -9.53 -1.97 -7.10
CA TRP A 119 -10.42 -2.52 -8.12
C TRP A 119 -10.22 -4.03 -8.32
N SER A 120 -8.96 -4.47 -8.46
CA SER A 120 -8.64 -5.89 -8.64
C SER A 120 -8.97 -6.72 -7.40
N GLU A 121 -8.71 -6.16 -6.21
CA GLU A 121 -9.06 -6.78 -4.93
C GLU A 121 -10.57 -6.96 -4.77
N ALA A 122 -11.34 -5.92 -5.11
CA ALA A 122 -12.79 -5.92 -4.98
C ALA A 122 -13.43 -7.07 -5.76
N ILE A 123 -13.05 -7.25 -7.03
CA ILE A 123 -13.67 -8.24 -7.90
C ILE A 123 -13.15 -9.66 -7.65
N GLN A 124 -11.85 -9.83 -7.36
CA GLN A 124 -11.24 -11.16 -7.26
C GLN A 124 -11.41 -11.73 -5.85
N LEU A 125 -11.42 -10.86 -4.83
CA LEU A 125 -11.32 -11.27 -3.43
C LEU A 125 -12.57 -10.87 -2.64
N ALA A 126 -13.02 -9.62 -2.71
CA ALA A 126 -14.08 -9.11 -1.84
C ALA A 126 -15.52 -9.30 -2.37
N GLY A 127 -15.69 -9.93 -3.54
CA GLY A 127 -16.99 -10.35 -4.06
C GLY A 127 -17.81 -9.27 -4.76
N PHE A 128 -17.21 -8.13 -5.10
CA PHE A 128 -17.85 -7.09 -5.89
C PHE A 128 -18.01 -7.53 -7.35
N SER A 129 -19.06 -7.06 -8.01
CA SER A 129 -19.16 -7.12 -9.48
C SER A 129 -18.22 -6.11 -10.13
N GLU A 130 -17.89 -6.33 -11.42
CA GLU A 130 -17.10 -5.36 -12.19
C GLU A 130 -17.78 -3.99 -12.26
N ASP A 131 -19.10 -3.92 -12.39
CA ASP A 131 -19.85 -2.66 -12.47
C ASP A 131 -19.76 -1.86 -11.16
N GLU A 132 -19.84 -2.53 -10.01
CA GLU A 132 -19.65 -1.88 -8.70
C GLU A 132 -18.21 -1.37 -8.55
N ALA A 133 -17.23 -2.22 -8.87
CA ALA A 133 -15.82 -1.84 -8.79
C ALA A 133 -15.48 -0.67 -9.74
N ASN A 134 -16.02 -0.66 -10.96
CA ASN A 134 -15.86 0.42 -11.92
C ASN A 134 -16.41 1.76 -11.39
N LYS A 135 -17.55 1.73 -10.68
CA LYS A 135 -18.14 2.94 -10.08
C LYS A 135 -17.35 3.47 -8.89
N LEU A 136 -16.81 2.58 -8.06
CA LEU A 136 -16.12 2.94 -6.83
C LEU A 136 -14.65 3.33 -7.04
N PHE A 137 -13.94 2.60 -7.92
CA PHE A 137 -12.49 2.71 -8.08
C PHE A 137 -12.06 3.19 -9.48
N GLY A 138 -12.99 3.19 -10.45
CA GLY A 138 -12.69 3.45 -11.85
C GLY A 138 -12.16 2.20 -12.56
N LYS A 139 -12.30 2.16 -13.89
CA LYS A 139 -11.80 1.04 -14.70
C LYS A 139 -10.27 1.12 -14.83
N PRO A 140 -9.52 0.07 -14.48
CA PRO A 140 -8.07 0.08 -14.58
C PRO A 140 -7.60 -0.02 -16.04
N PRO A 141 -6.43 0.56 -16.38
CA PRO A 141 -5.74 0.28 -17.63
C PRO A 141 -5.44 -1.22 -17.82
N GLU A 142 -5.47 -1.70 -19.07
CA GLU A 142 -5.29 -3.12 -19.40
C GLU A 142 -3.93 -3.68 -18.93
N ASP A 143 -2.86 -2.89 -19.00
CA ASP A 143 -1.50 -3.23 -18.59
C ASP A 143 -1.29 -3.25 -17.07
N THR A 144 -2.31 -2.85 -16.29
CA THR A 144 -2.27 -2.85 -14.82
C THR A 144 -3.14 -3.94 -14.19
N LYS A 145 -3.76 -4.81 -14.99
CA LYS A 145 -4.57 -5.92 -14.50
C LYS A 145 -3.71 -6.90 -13.70
N LEU A 146 -4.14 -7.18 -12.47
CA LEU A 146 -3.47 -8.10 -11.57
C LEU A 146 -4.18 -9.44 -11.53
N ARG A 147 -3.46 -10.51 -11.19
CA ARG A 147 -4.05 -11.78 -10.74
C ARG A 147 -3.65 -12.00 -9.29
N LEU A 148 -4.63 -11.94 -8.39
CA LEU A 148 -4.41 -11.97 -6.96
C LEU A 148 -4.51 -13.39 -6.43
N LYS A 149 -3.56 -13.74 -5.56
CA LYS A 149 -3.60 -14.95 -4.74
C LYS A 149 -3.07 -14.57 -3.36
N PRO A 150 -3.96 -14.36 -2.37
CA PRO A 150 -3.56 -14.03 -1.00
C PRO A 150 -2.54 -15.03 -0.47
N LYS A 151 -1.54 -14.52 0.23
CA LYS A 151 -0.41 -15.28 0.76
C LYS A 151 -0.61 -15.59 2.24
N ALA A 152 0.03 -16.67 2.70
CA ALA A 152 0.20 -16.86 4.13
C ALA A 152 1.02 -15.69 4.71
N VAL A 153 0.76 -15.36 5.98
CA VAL A 153 1.40 -14.23 6.68
C VAL A 153 2.95 -14.22 6.54
N PRO A 154 3.68 -15.34 6.72
CA PRO A 154 5.14 -15.33 6.57
C PRO A 154 5.59 -14.97 5.14
N ASP A 155 4.84 -15.40 4.12
CA ASP A 155 5.14 -15.12 2.72
C ASP A 155 4.85 -13.67 2.35
N ALA A 156 3.75 -13.10 2.87
CA ALA A 156 3.43 -11.68 2.70
C ALA A 156 4.50 -10.78 3.33
N GLN A 157 4.89 -11.08 4.57
CA GLN A 157 5.96 -10.38 5.28
C GLN A 157 7.29 -10.46 4.53
N SER A 158 7.69 -11.66 4.10
CA SER A 158 8.91 -11.89 3.33
C SER A 158 8.89 -11.16 1.98
N THR A 159 7.73 -11.16 1.29
CA THR A 159 7.57 -10.44 0.02
C THR A 159 7.76 -8.93 0.18
N PHE A 160 7.20 -8.35 1.24
CA PHE A 160 7.35 -6.93 1.55
C PHE A 160 8.79 -6.56 1.88
N LEU A 161 9.43 -7.29 2.81
CA LEU A 161 10.84 -7.06 3.19
C LEU A 161 11.79 -7.22 2.00
N LYS A 162 11.57 -8.25 1.18
CA LYS A 162 12.36 -8.45 -0.04
C LYS A 162 12.21 -7.26 -1.00
N ARG A 163 11.00 -6.72 -1.17
CA ARG A 163 10.79 -5.56 -2.04
C ARG A 163 11.45 -4.30 -1.47
N TYR A 164 11.30 -4.07 -0.16
CA TYR A 164 11.99 -2.99 0.54
C TYR A 164 13.51 -3.06 0.32
N ALA A 165 14.13 -4.21 0.58
CA ALA A 165 15.58 -4.39 0.44
C ALA A 165 16.07 -4.15 -1.01
N GLN A 166 15.27 -4.55 -2.01
CA GLN A 166 15.57 -4.26 -3.42
C GLN A 166 15.58 -2.76 -3.72
N ILE A 167 14.60 -2.01 -3.22
CA ILE A 167 14.52 -0.56 -3.43
C ILE A 167 15.64 0.13 -2.65
N ASN A 168 15.91 -0.28 -1.42
CA ASN A 168 16.97 0.32 -0.59
C ASN A 168 18.35 0.15 -1.23
N LYS A 169 18.63 -1.03 -1.78
CA LYS A 169 19.85 -1.28 -2.55
C LYS A 169 19.98 -0.32 -3.76
N GLN A 170 18.87 0.00 -4.43
CA GLN A 170 18.88 0.97 -5.54
C GLN A 170 19.18 2.39 -5.07
N ILE A 171 18.68 2.79 -3.89
CA ILE A 171 18.99 4.08 -3.26
C ILE A 171 20.48 4.18 -2.94
N GLU A 172 21.04 3.13 -2.31
CA GLU A 172 22.46 3.06 -1.95
C GLU A 172 23.37 3.13 -3.19
N THR A 173 22.98 2.51 -4.30
CA THR A 173 23.78 2.56 -5.56
C THR A 173 23.65 3.86 -6.33
N ALA A 174 22.64 4.69 -6.05
CA ALA A 174 22.38 5.95 -6.72
C ALA A 174 23.01 7.17 -6.01
N THR A 175 23.62 6.93 -4.84
CA THR A 175 24.29 7.92 -3.99
C THR A 175 25.80 7.80 -4.15
#